data_AF-D2W8S1-F1
#
_entry.id   AF-D2W8S1-F1
#
_cell.length_a   1.000
_cell.length_b   1.000
_cell.length_c   1.000
_cell.angle_alpha   90.00
_cell.angle_beta   90.00
_cell.angle_gamma   90.00
#
_symmetry.space_group_name_H-M   'P 1'
#
loop_
_entity.id
_entity.type
_entity.pdbx_description
1 polymer ?
#
loop_
_entity_poly.entity_id
_entity_poly.type
_entity_poly.pdbx_seq_one_letter_code
_entity_poly.pdbx_strand_id
1 'polypeptide(L)'
;HQAFSESQAVNDGVGLVVHSCLLVPYYSWKHSHRRHHSNTGSLAKDEVLVPPFRAEVTNGYEWEQAFPVRLVKLVGTVTVGWPLYLFFNSSSHHYEKKWVNHFDPWSPIFSKRERLEVVISDVALVAVLYGLKQVAGVMGWAWLAKTYVVPYLVVNFWLVTITLLQHTHPELPHYSDAEWDWLRGALATVDRTYGWLLNTLHHNIQDTHVAHHLFSTMPHYHAKEATEALKPILGDYYRYDDRPLLKAMWQDFSLCRYAAPDTPGSGIYWFRK
;
A
#
# COMPACT_ATOMS: atom_id res chain seq x y z
N HIS A 1 -9.46 8.03 2.91
CA HIS A 1 -9.13 9.08 3.91
C HIS A 1 -10.27 10.02 4.25
N GLN A 2 -11.15 10.44 3.32
CA GLN A 2 -12.26 11.37 3.65
C GLN A 2 -11.77 12.75 4.17
N ALA A 3 -10.57 13.16 3.78
CA ALA A 3 -9.88 14.35 4.30
C ALA A 3 -10.04 15.59 3.39
N PHE A 4 -10.82 15.52 2.31
CA PHE A 4 -10.94 16.60 1.33
C PHE A 4 -12.05 17.60 1.68
N SER A 5 -13.16 17.11 2.24
CA SER A 5 -14.34 17.87 2.64
C SER A 5 -14.97 17.22 3.88
N GLU A 6 -15.69 18.00 4.68
CA GLU A 6 -16.54 17.48 5.76
C GLU A 6 -17.70 16.61 5.25
N SER A 7 -18.06 16.77 3.96
CA SER A 7 -19.10 15.96 3.33
C SER A 7 -18.51 14.68 2.74
N GLN A 8 -18.90 13.54 3.30
CA GLN A 8 -18.55 12.23 2.77
C GLN A 8 -19.03 12.05 1.31
N ALA A 9 -20.21 12.57 0.97
CA ALA A 9 -20.74 12.47 -0.40
C ALA A 9 -19.86 13.23 -1.40
N VAL A 10 -19.33 14.41 -1.02
CA VAL A 10 -18.41 15.18 -1.85
C VAL A 10 -17.08 14.42 -2.00
N ASN A 11 -16.53 13.90 -0.89
CA ASN A 11 -15.31 13.11 -0.92
C ASN A 11 -15.45 11.88 -1.83
N ASP A 12 -16.57 11.18 -1.74
CA ASP A 12 -16.83 9.98 -2.54
C ASP A 12 -17.08 10.32 -4.02
N GLY A 13 -17.75 11.43 -4.33
CA GLY A 13 -17.92 11.89 -5.70
C GLY A 13 -16.59 12.31 -6.36
N VAL A 14 -15.79 13.13 -5.69
CA VAL A 14 -14.45 13.54 -6.17
C VAL A 14 -13.54 12.34 -6.27
N GLY A 15 -13.56 11.47 -5.25
CA GLY A 15 -12.80 10.23 -5.20
C GLY A 15 -13.09 9.35 -6.39
N LEU A 16 -14.36 9.07 -6.68
CA LEU A 16 -14.78 8.25 -7.82
C LEU A 16 -14.24 8.80 -9.14
N VAL A 17 -14.45 10.10 -9.41
CA VAL A 17 -14.02 10.71 -10.69
C VAL A 17 -12.49 10.67 -10.84
N VAL A 18 -11.76 11.19 -9.85
CA VAL A 18 -10.30 11.35 -9.96
C VAL A 18 -9.59 10.00 -9.96
N HIS A 19 -10.01 9.05 -9.11
CA HIS A 19 -9.38 7.73 -9.06
C HIS A 19 -9.73 6.89 -10.28
N SER A 20 -10.96 6.96 -10.82
CA SER A 20 -11.28 6.30 -12.08
C SER A 20 -10.47 6.86 -13.25
N CYS A 21 -10.24 8.19 -13.29
CA CYS A 21 -9.32 8.80 -14.26
C CYS A 21 -7.86 8.34 -14.09
N LEU A 22 -7.49 7.76 -12.95
CA LEU A 22 -6.22 7.09 -12.69
C LEU A 22 -6.34 5.56 -12.80
N LEU A 23 -7.39 5.01 -13.42
CA LEU A 23 -7.64 3.57 -13.55
C LEU A 23 -7.66 2.80 -12.21
N VAL A 24 -7.99 3.47 -11.11
CA VAL A 24 -8.16 2.87 -9.79
C VAL A 24 -9.66 2.65 -9.54
N PRO A 25 -10.09 1.41 -9.18
CA PRO A 25 -11.48 1.17 -8.78
C PRO A 25 -11.72 1.82 -7.40
N TYR A 26 -12.23 3.06 -7.41
CA TYR A 26 -12.27 3.94 -6.23
C TYR A 26 -12.83 3.28 -4.98
N TYR A 27 -14.05 2.74 -5.04
CA TYR A 27 -14.68 2.16 -3.86
C TYR A 27 -13.98 0.88 -3.43
N SER A 28 -13.63 0.00 -4.38
CA SER A 28 -12.87 -1.21 -4.08
C SER A 28 -11.59 -0.89 -3.30
N TRP A 29 -10.82 0.08 -3.78
CA TRP A 29 -9.61 0.52 -3.09
C TRP A 29 -9.90 1.25 -1.78
N LYS A 30 -10.92 2.11 -1.72
CA LYS A 30 -11.38 2.76 -0.47
C LYS A 30 -11.69 1.73 0.62
N HIS A 31 -12.34 0.62 0.27
CA HIS A 31 -12.74 -0.43 1.22
C HIS A 31 -11.57 -1.30 1.67
N SER A 32 -10.69 -1.74 0.76
CA SER A 32 -9.50 -2.50 1.13
C SER A 32 -8.48 -1.63 1.88
N HIS A 33 -8.27 -0.40 1.44
CA HIS A 33 -7.37 0.55 2.11
C HIS A 33 -7.86 0.94 3.52
N ARG A 34 -9.19 1.11 3.71
CA ARG A 34 -9.75 1.31 5.06
C ARG A 34 -9.47 0.12 5.97
N ARG A 35 -9.57 -1.11 5.47
CA ARG A 35 -9.27 -2.32 6.23
C ARG A 35 -7.79 -2.41 6.57
N HIS A 36 -6.90 -2.04 5.66
CA HIS A 36 -5.47 -1.89 5.95
C HIS A 36 -5.23 -0.95 7.13
N HIS A 37 -5.72 0.29 7.09
CA HIS A 37 -5.57 1.24 8.22
C HIS A 37 -6.20 0.75 9.53
N SER A 38 -7.24 -0.09 9.44
CA SER A 38 -7.91 -0.62 10.62
C SER A 38 -7.21 -1.85 11.19
N ASN A 39 -6.35 -2.52 10.42
CA ASN A 39 -5.75 -3.82 10.76
C ASN A 39 -4.23 -3.85 10.49
N THR A 40 -3.57 -2.71 10.35
CA THR A 40 -2.15 -2.63 9.96
C THR A 40 -1.30 -3.52 10.87
N GLY A 41 -0.39 -4.30 10.30
CA GLY A 41 0.48 -5.21 11.05
C GLY A 41 -0.21 -6.46 11.62
N SER A 42 -1.52 -6.65 11.41
CA SER A 42 -2.21 -7.90 11.74
C SER A 42 -1.91 -8.95 10.67
N LEU A 43 -1.35 -10.08 11.09
CA LEU A 43 -1.05 -11.17 10.16
C LEU A 43 -2.32 -11.85 9.60
N ALA A 44 -3.44 -11.73 10.30
CA ALA A 44 -4.70 -12.38 9.93
C ALA A 44 -5.63 -11.48 9.12
N LYS A 45 -5.49 -10.15 9.23
CA LYS A 45 -6.51 -9.18 8.77
C LYS A 45 -5.98 -8.00 7.95
N ASP A 46 -4.67 -7.77 7.90
CA ASP A 46 -4.13 -6.68 7.08
C ASP A 46 -4.32 -6.99 5.58
N GLU A 47 -4.57 -5.96 4.78
CA GLU A 47 -4.92 -6.11 3.36
C GLU A 47 -3.73 -5.90 2.41
N VAL A 48 -2.55 -5.57 2.94
CA VAL A 48 -1.41 -5.19 2.11
C VAL A 48 -0.08 -5.49 2.80
N LEU A 49 0.84 -6.06 2.01
CA LEU A 49 2.20 -6.47 2.39
C LEU A 49 2.27 -7.38 3.64
N VAL A 50 1.31 -8.28 3.78
CA VAL A 50 1.39 -9.31 4.83
C VAL A 50 2.53 -10.27 4.52
N PRO A 51 3.51 -10.42 5.43
CA PRO A 51 4.67 -11.25 5.17
C PRO A 51 4.33 -12.75 5.18
N PRO A 52 5.03 -13.57 4.37
CA PRO A 52 4.90 -15.02 4.47
C PRO A 52 5.52 -15.53 5.79
N PHE A 53 5.16 -16.76 6.18
CA PHE A 53 5.66 -17.41 7.40
C PHE A 53 6.79 -18.41 7.13
N ARG A 54 7.61 -18.67 8.17
CA ARG A 54 8.83 -19.51 8.15
C ARG A 54 8.68 -20.97 7.67
N ALA A 55 7.48 -21.46 7.33
CA ALA A 55 7.33 -22.84 6.83
C ALA A 55 7.70 -23.04 5.35
N GLU A 56 7.68 -21.99 4.51
CA GLU A 56 7.73 -22.16 3.04
C GLU A 56 9.07 -21.78 2.39
N VAL A 57 10.01 -21.18 3.13
CA VAL A 57 11.00 -20.26 2.54
C VAL A 57 12.46 -20.75 2.67
N THR A 58 12.71 -22.05 2.83
CA THR A 58 14.08 -22.61 2.99
C THR A 58 14.78 -22.92 1.66
N ASN A 59 14.04 -23.26 0.60
CA ASN A 59 14.66 -23.64 -0.68
C ASN A 59 14.83 -22.41 -1.59
N GLY A 60 16.04 -22.20 -2.11
CA GLY A 60 16.32 -21.15 -3.10
C GLY A 60 16.68 -19.77 -2.55
N TYR A 61 16.94 -19.62 -1.24
CA TYR A 61 17.34 -18.32 -0.66
C TYR A 61 18.50 -17.65 -1.39
N GLU A 62 19.60 -18.37 -1.59
CA GLU A 62 20.79 -17.82 -2.25
C GLU A 62 20.47 -17.38 -3.69
N TRP A 63 19.60 -18.13 -4.38
CA TRP A 63 19.12 -17.79 -5.72
C TRP A 63 18.23 -16.54 -5.69
N GLU A 64 17.29 -16.43 -4.75
CA GLU A 64 16.44 -15.26 -4.61
C GLU A 64 17.21 -13.98 -4.25
N GLN A 65 18.32 -14.12 -3.53
CA GLN A 65 19.22 -13.03 -3.17
C GLN A 65 20.26 -12.71 -4.25
N ALA A 66 20.40 -13.56 -5.27
CA ALA A 66 21.28 -13.28 -6.40
C ALA A 66 20.87 -11.94 -7.02
N PHE A 67 21.85 -11.06 -7.26
CA PHE A 67 21.65 -9.70 -7.77
C PHE A 67 20.61 -9.62 -8.92
N PRO A 68 20.70 -10.41 -10.01
CA PRO A 68 19.75 -10.30 -11.11
C PRO A 68 18.33 -10.71 -10.71
N VAL A 69 18.17 -11.73 -9.86
CA VAL A 69 16.86 -12.21 -9.41
C VAL A 69 16.20 -11.18 -8.51
N ARG A 70 16.94 -10.65 -7.52
CA ARG A 70 16.43 -9.60 -6.64
C ARG A 70 16.06 -8.34 -7.41
N LEU A 71 16.89 -7.93 -8.38
CA LEU A 71 16.60 -6.77 -9.22
C LEU A 71 15.30 -6.96 -10.01
N VAL A 72 15.11 -8.13 -10.65
CA VAL A 72 13.88 -8.44 -11.39
C VAL A 72 12.66 -8.44 -10.47
N LYS A 73 12.76 -9.05 -9.28
CA LYS A 73 11.67 -9.06 -8.30
C LYS A 73 11.32 -7.65 -7.84
N LEU A 74 12.32 -6.84 -7.45
CA LEU A 74 12.10 -5.47 -6.99
C LEU A 74 11.48 -4.59 -8.08
N VAL A 75 12.05 -4.63 -9.30
CA VAL A 75 11.51 -3.90 -10.46
C VAL A 75 10.08 -4.38 -10.77
N GLY A 76 9.84 -5.69 -10.74
CA GLY A 76 8.50 -6.26 -10.91
C GLY A 76 7.52 -5.74 -9.86
N THR A 77 7.89 -5.76 -8.57
CA THR A 77 7.06 -5.22 -7.49
C THR A 77 6.67 -3.77 -7.76
N VAL A 78 7.63 -2.88 -8.03
CA VAL A 78 7.33 -1.45 -8.20
C VAL A 78 6.70 -1.08 -9.55
N THR A 79 6.67 -1.98 -10.54
CA THR A 79 6.08 -1.69 -11.86
C THR A 79 4.76 -2.40 -12.12
N VAL A 80 4.66 -3.69 -11.77
CA VAL A 80 3.48 -4.52 -11.98
C VAL A 80 2.78 -4.94 -10.69
N GLY A 81 3.34 -4.61 -9.52
CA GLY A 81 2.75 -4.97 -8.22
C GLY A 81 1.36 -4.38 -8.01
N TRP A 82 1.10 -3.14 -8.46
CA TRP A 82 -0.24 -2.56 -8.37
C TRP A 82 -1.29 -3.32 -9.20
N PRO A 83 -1.08 -3.58 -10.51
CA PRO A 83 -1.97 -4.48 -11.26
C PRO A 83 -2.14 -5.86 -10.61
N LEU A 84 -1.05 -6.49 -10.15
CA LEU A 84 -1.13 -7.80 -9.51
C LEU A 84 -1.98 -7.77 -8.23
N TYR A 85 -1.86 -6.71 -7.44
CA TYR A 85 -2.70 -6.49 -6.27
C TYR A 85 -4.18 -6.34 -6.65
N LEU A 86 -4.50 -5.53 -7.67
CA LEU A 86 -5.88 -5.35 -8.10
C LEU A 86 -6.51 -6.63 -8.66
N PHE A 87 -5.80 -7.36 -9.52
CA PHE A 87 -6.35 -8.53 -10.22
C PHE A 87 -6.24 -9.86 -9.44
N PHE A 88 -5.32 -9.96 -8.48
CA PHE A 88 -5.01 -11.21 -7.79
C PHE A 88 -4.80 -11.07 -6.28
N ASN A 89 -4.92 -9.86 -5.72
CA ASN A 89 -4.74 -9.59 -4.30
C ASN A 89 -3.39 -10.10 -3.74
N SER A 90 -2.32 -9.96 -4.55
CA SER A 90 -1.03 -10.66 -4.36
C SER A 90 -0.24 -10.33 -3.09
N SER A 91 -0.66 -9.32 -2.31
CA SER A 91 0.06 -8.85 -1.12
C SER A 91 -0.77 -8.85 0.16
N SER A 92 -2.03 -9.26 0.12
CA SER A 92 -2.90 -9.31 1.32
C SER A 92 -2.65 -10.57 2.14
N HIS A 93 -3.31 -10.67 3.30
CA HIS A 93 -3.43 -11.93 4.04
C HIS A 93 -4.07 -13.04 3.19
N HIS A 94 -3.91 -14.29 3.65
CA HIS A 94 -4.47 -15.43 2.95
C HIS A 94 -5.99 -15.47 3.06
N TYR A 95 -6.64 -15.56 1.91
CA TYR A 95 -8.07 -15.85 1.80
C TYR A 95 -8.27 -17.30 1.35
N GLU A 96 -9.27 -17.99 1.91
CA GLU A 96 -9.61 -19.36 1.49
C GLU A 96 -10.05 -19.46 0.02
N LYS A 97 -10.61 -18.37 -0.54
CA LYS A 97 -11.05 -18.32 -1.94
C LYS A 97 -9.84 -18.21 -2.87
N LYS A 98 -9.76 -19.08 -3.89
CA LYS A 98 -8.62 -19.12 -4.82
C LYS A 98 -8.42 -17.88 -5.69
N TRP A 99 -9.49 -17.13 -6.00
CA TRP A 99 -9.40 -15.92 -6.81
C TRP A 99 -10.05 -14.75 -6.07
N VAL A 100 -9.19 -13.88 -5.55
CA VAL A 100 -9.54 -12.66 -4.82
C VAL A 100 -9.01 -11.49 -5.63
N ASN A 101 -9.87 -10.51 -5.88
CA ASN A 101 -9.53 -9.33 -6.68
C ASN A 101 -10.43 -8.14 -6.30
N HIS A 102 -10.08 -6.97 -6.81
CA HIS A 102 -10.73 -5.70 -6.51
C HIS A 102 -11.90 -5.35 -7.43
N PHE A 103 -12.22 -6.21 -8.41
CA PHE A 103 -13.26 -5.99 -9.42
C PHE A 103 -14.46 -6.95 -9.27
N ASP A 104 -14.35 -7.98 -8.41
CA ASP A 104 -15.45 -8.89 -8.11
C ASP A 104 -16.24 -8.37 -6.89
N PRO A 105 -17.52 -7.96 -7.03
CA PRO A 105 -18.34 -7.56 -5.88
C PRO A 105 -18.56 -8.68 -4.85
N TRP A 106 -18.31 -9.94 -5.22
CA TRP A 106 -18.33 -11.10 -4.33
C TRP A 106 -16.92 -11.54 -3.89
N SER A 107 -15.91 -10.71 -4.10
CA SER A 107 -14.59 -10.88 -3.49
C SER A 107 -14.73 -10.88 -1.96
N PRO A 108 -14.04 -11.77 -1.23
CA PRO A 108 -14.09 -11.83 0.23
C PRO A 108 -13.55 -10.57 0.92
N ILE A 109 -12.84 -9.70 0.18
CA ILE A 109 -12.47 -8.36 0.63
C ILE A 109 -13.72 -7.58 1.04
N PHE A 110 -14.83 -7.71 0.31
CA PHE A 110 -15.99 -6.82 0.43
C PHE A 110 -17.17 -7.47 1.16
N SER A 111 -17.79 -6.68 2.03
CA SER A 111 -19.04 -7.05 2.69
C SER A 111 -20.24 -6.92 1.74
N LYS A 112 -21.38 -7.49 2.12
CA LYS A 112 -22.63 -7.41 1.33
C LYS A 112 -23.07 -5.97 1.04
N ARG A 113 -22.76 -5.02 1.93
CA ARG A 113 -23.16 -3.61 1.79
C ARG A 113 -22.29 -2.83 0.80
N GLU A 114 -21.05 -3.27 0.60
CA GLU A 114 -20.06 -2.58 -0.25
C GLU A 114 -20.13 -3.05 -1.72
N ARG A 115 -20.86 -4.13 -2.01
CA ARG A 115 -20.89 -4.74 -3.36
C ARG A 115 -21.36 -3.78 -4.45
N LEU A 116 -22.38 -2.97 -4.15
CA LEU A 116 -22.88 -2.00 -5.11
C LEU A 116 -21.83 -0.92 -5.40
N GLU A 117 -21.05 -0.51 -4.40
CA GLU A 117 -19.97 0.46 -4.53
C GLU A 117 -18.84 -0.09 -5.43
N VAL A 118 -18.53 -1.39 -5.33
CA VAL A 118 -17.61 -2.08 -6.26
C VAL A 118 -18.11 -1.99 -7.71
N VAL A 119 -19.38 -2.37 -7.96
CA VAL A 119 -19.98 -2.28 -9.30
C VAL A 119 -19.93 -0.86 -9.85
N ILE A 120 -20.20 0.16 -9.02
CA ILE A 120 -20.10 1.57 -9.42
C ILE A 120 -18.68 1.92 -9.88
N SER A 121 -17.66 1.42 -9.18
CA SER A 121 -16.25 1.63 -9.57
C SER A 121 -15.93 0.98 -10.91
N ASP A 122 -16.38 -0.25 -11.12
CA ASP A 122 -16.13 -0.98 -12.37
C ASP A 122 -16.78 -0.29 -13.58
N VAL A 123 -18.03 0.17 -13.42
CA VAL A 123 -18.73 0.95 -14.45
C VAL A 123 -17.99 2.25 -14.75
N ALA A 124 -17.50 2.96 -13.73
CA ALA A 124 -16.71 4.17 -13.92
C ALA A 124 -15.39 3.90 -14.66
N LEU A 125 -14.72 2.78 -14.37
CA LEU A 125 -13.52 2.37 -15.10
C LEU A 125 -13.82 2.04 -16.57
N VAL A 126 -14.90 1.32 -16.85
CA VAL A 126 -15.32 1.06 -18.24
C VAL A 126 -15.60 2.36 -18.98
N ALA A 127 -16.25 3.33 -18.35
CA ALA A 127 -16.49 4.65 -18.93
C ALA A 127 -15.20 5.41 -19.23
N VAL A 128 -14.22 5.40 -18.30
CA VAL A 128 -12.91 6.02 -18.52
C VAL A 128 -12.14 5.31 -19.63
N LEU A 129 -12.09 3.98 -19.65
CA LEU A 129 -11.43 3.21 -20.70
C LEU A 129 -12.03 3.50 -22.08
N TYR A 130 -13.35 3.62 -22.17
CA TYR A 130 -14.02 4.04 -23.39
C TYR A 130 -13.62 5.46 -23.79
N GLY A 131 -13.60 6.41 -22.84
CA GLY A 131 -13.13 7.78 -23.08
C GLY A 131 -11.69 7.84 -23.59
N LEU A 132 -10.77 7.10 -22.97
CA LEU A 132 -9.38 7.00 -23.41
C LEU A 132 -9.26 6.42 -24.81
N LYS A 133 -10.09 5.42 -25.17
CA LYS A 133 -10.17 4.89 -26.53
C LYS A 133 -10.60 5.96 -27.53
N GLN A 134 -11.60 6.79 -27.21
CA GLN A 134 -12.03 7.89 -28.09
C GLN A 134 -10.92 8.92 -28.26
N VAL A 135 -10.25 9.30 -27.16
CA VAL A 135 -9.10 10.24 -27.20
C VAL A 135 -7.96 9.68 -28.03
N ALA A 136 -7.62 8.39 -27.90
CA ALA A 136 -6.63 7.73 -28.75
C ALA A 136 -7.04 7.69 -30.23
N GLY A 137 -8.33 7.57 -30.53
CA GLY A 137 -8.85 7.61 -31.89
C GLY A 137 -8.63 8.96 -32.59
N VAL A 138 -8.66 10.06 -31.84
CA VAL A 138 -8.45 11.42 -32.36
C VAL A 138 -6.98 11.85 -32.31
N MET A 139 -6.31 11.63 -31.18
CA MET A 139 -4.95 12.13 -30.93
C MET A 139 -3.86 11.11 -31.30
N GLY A 140 -4.22 9.85 -31.51
CA GLY A 140 -3.31 8.74 -31.76
C GLY A 140 -2.88 7.99 -30.49
N TRP A 141 -2.69 6.68 -30.62
CA TRP A 141 -2.26 5.81 -29.52
C TRP A 141 -0.89 6.17 -28.94
N ALA A 142 0.05 6.61 -29.78
CA ALA A 142 1.37 7.04 -29.33
C ALA A 142 1.30 8.31 -28.46
N TRP A 143 0.39 9.24 -28.79
CA TRP A 143 0.14 10.41 -27.97
C TRP A 143 -0.42 9.99 -26.61
N LEU A 144 -1.46 9.15 -26.59
CA LEU A 144 -2.06 8.66 -25.34
C LEU A 144 -1.05 7.94 -24.46
N ALA A 145 -0.20 7.10 -25.06
CA ALA A 145 0.85 6.40 -24.34
C ALA A 145 1.80 7.38 -23.64
N LYS A 146 2.25 8.42 -24.35
CA LYS A 146 3.17 9.42 -23.81
C LYS A 146 2.54 10.33 -22.76
N THR A 147 1.30 10.78 -22.97
CA THR A 147 0.67 11.81 -22.12
C THR A 147 -0.13 11.25 -20.96
N TYR A 148 -0.60 10.00 -21.06
CA TYR A 148 -1.44 9.37 -20.05
C TYR A 148 -0.77 8.13 -19.45
N VAL A 149 -0.41 7.15 -20.29
CA VAL A 149 0.08 5.85 -19.79
C VAL A 149 1.41 5.98 -19.06
N VAL A 150 2.38 6.71 -19.62
CA VAL A 150 3.70 6.90 -18.98
C VAL A 150 3.57 7.62 -17.62
N PRO A 151 2.90 8.79 -17.50
CA PRO A 151 2.67 9.41 -16.19
C PRO A 151 1.90 8.52 -15.22
N TYR A 152 0.89 7.78 -15.69
CA TYR A 152 0.16 6.81 -14.88
C TYR A 152 1.11 5.76 -14.27
N LEU A 153 2.01 5.17 -15.06
CA LEU A 153 2.99 4.21 -14.56
C LEU A 153 3.95 4.81 -13.51
N VAL A 154 4.30 6.10 -13.65
CA VAL A 154 5.11 6.80 -12.64
C VAL A 154 4.35 6.97 -11.32
N VAL A 155 3.06 7.31 -11.38
CA VAL A 155 2.20 7.38 -10.17
C VAL A 155 2.09 6.01 -9.50
N ASN A 156 1.92 4.95 -10.29
CA ASN A 156 1.85 3.57 -9.79
C ASN A 156 3.16 3.15 -9.11
N PHE A 157 4.30 3.48 -9.71
CA PHE A 157 5.62 3.26 -9.13
C PHE A 157 5.73 3.87 -7.73
N TRP A 158 5.31 5.13 -7.57
CA TRP A 158 5.37 5.80 -6.27
C TRP A 158 4.36 5.25 -5.26
N LEU A 159 3.14 4.95 -5.69
CA LEU A 159 2.13 4.32 -4.83
C LEU A 159 2.66 3.01 -4.22
N VAL A 160 3.24 2.14 -5.05
CA VAL A 160 3.80 0.87 -4.57
C VAL A 160 5.07 1.10 -3.74
N THR A 161 5.95 2.03 -4.16
CA THR A 161 7.21 2.29 -3.44
C THR A 161 6.96 2.83 -2.04
N ILE A 162 6.04 3.77 -1.87
CA ILE A 162 5.65 4.30 -0.55
C ILE A 162 5.05 3.18 0.30
N THR A 163 4.07 2.45 -0.24
CA THR A 163 3.44 1.35 0.51
C THR A 163 4.46 0.31 0.94
N LEU A 164 5.39 -0.07 0.05
CA LEU A 164 6.48 -1.00 0.34
C LEU A 164 7.37 -0.49 1.47
N LEU A 165 7.93 0.70 1.33
CA LEU A 165 8.94 1.18 2.27
C LEU A 165 8.35 1.55 3.63
N GLN A 166 7.15 2.11 3.68
CA GLN A 166 6.55 2.46 4.96
C GLN A 166 6.07 1.22 5.75
N HIS A 167 5.83 0.08 5.09
CA HIS A 167 5.30 -1.14 5.72
C HIS A 167 6.28 -2.33 5.75
N THR A 168 7.45 -2.21 5.10
CA THR A 168 8.45 -3.28 5.03
C THR A 168 9.77 -2.80 5.58
N HIS A 169 10.07 -3.15 6.83
CA HIS A 169 11.33 -2.82 7.50
C HIS A 169 11.63 -3.81 8.64
N PRO A 170 12.89 -4.19 8.89
CA PRO A 170 13.25 -5.22 9.90
C PRO A 170 12.79 -4.91 11.33
N GLU A 171 12.64 -3.62 11.64
CA GLU A 171 12.16 -3.13 12.94
C GLU A 171 10.64 -2.94 13.02
N LEU A 172 9.87 -3.42 12.03
CA LEU A 172 8.41 -3.40 12.10
C LEU A 172 7.88 -4.73 12.62
N PRO A 173 7.16 -4.71 13.76
CA PRO A 173 6.50 -5.89 14.29
C PRO A 173 5.25 -6.22 13.47
N HIS A 174 4.93 -7.51 13.44
CA HIS A 174 3.66 -8.04 12.98
C HIS A 174 3.05 -8.86 14.11
N TYR A 175 1.73 -8.93 14.19
CA TYR A 175 1.05 -9.45 15.35
C TYR A 175 0.06 -10.55 14.96
N SER A 176 0.02 -11.61 15.77
CA SER A 176 -1.08 -12.56 15.78
C SER A 176 -2.35 -11.90 16.32
N ASP A 177 -3.51 -12.53 16.10
CA ASP A 177 -4.78 -12.05 16.64
C ASP A 177 -4.79 -11.90 18.18
N ALA A 178 -3.93 -12.62 18.90
CA ALA A 178 -3.85 -12.55 20.36
C ALA A 178 -3.07 -11.33 20.88
N GLU A 179 -2.13 -10.81 20.09
CA GLU A 179 -1.25 -9.68 20.46
C GLU A 179 -1.62 -8.37 19.78
N TRP A 180 -2.43 -8.45 18.72
CA TRP A 180 -2.79 -7.30 17.92
C TRP A 180 -3.83 -6.44 18.64
N ASP A 181 -3.55 -5.15 18.69
CA ASP A 181 -4.54 -4.11 18.95
C ASP A 181 -4.34 -2.97 17.92
N TRP A 182 -5.34 -2.09 17.82
CA TRP A 182 -5.34 -1.03 16.82
C TRP A 182 -4.12 -0.10 16.94
N LEU A 183 -3.69 0.24 18.16
CA LEU A 183 -2.60 1.20 18.36
C LEU A 183 -1.25 0.58 17.99
N ARG A 184 -0.98 -0.65 18.44
CA ARG A 184 0.20 -1.44 18.04
C ARG A 184 0.29 -1.58 16.53
N GLY A 185 -0.85 -1.84 15.89
CA GLY A 185 -0.96 -1.95 14.43
C GLY A 185 -0.69 -0.64 13.71
N ALA A 186 -1.33 0.45 14.13
CA ALA A 186 -1.15 1.79 13.53
C ALA A 186 0.29 2.31 13.66
N LEU A 187 1.01 1.89 14.71
CA LEU A 187 2.43 2.21 14.91
C LEU A 187 3.39 1.26 14.17
N ALA A 188 2.91 0.17 13.54
CA ALA A 188 3.73 -0.76 12.77
C ALA A 188 4.07 -0.21 11.38
N THR A 189 4.67 0.98 11.35
CA THR A 189 5.12 1.67 10.15
C THR A 189 6.36 2.53 10.43
N VAL A 190 7.07 2.94 9.38
CA VAL A 190 8.31 3.71 9.48
C VAL A 190 8.26 4.96 8.61
N ASP A 191 8.57 6.11 9.21
CA ASP A 191 8.75 7.36 8.48
C ASP A 191 10.13 7.40 7.81
N ARG A 192 10.22 7.98 6.63
CA ARG A 192 11.45 8.06 5.83
C ARG A 192 11.55 9.38 5.10
N THR A 193 12.76 9.86 4.83
CA THR A 193 12.97 10.98 3.90
C THR A 193 13.43 10.49 2.53
N TYR A 194 12.83 11.00 1.45
CA TYR A 194 13.29 10.81 0.08
C TYR A 194 14.05 12.04 -0.45
N GLY A 195 14.42 12.96 0.45
CA GLY A 195 15.03 14.24 0.12
C GLY A 195 14.00 15.32 -0.16
N TRP A 196 14.41 16.59 0.00
CA TRP A 196 13.49 17.74 0.05
C TRP A 196 12.52 17.80 -1.14
N LEU A 197 12.99 17.50 -2.35
CA LEU A 197 12.20 17.59 -3.58
C LEU A 197 11.10 16.54 -3.59
N LEU A 198 11.45 15.28 -3.38
CA LEU A 198 10.47 14.19 -3.39
C LEU A 198 9.51 14.30 -2.20
N ASN A 199 10.00 14.72 -1.02
CA ASN A 199 9.13 14.97 0.11
C ASN A 199 8.09 16.04 -0.20
N THR A 200 8.49 17.11 -0.89
CA THR A 200 7.57 18.18 -1.29
C THR A 200 6.55 17.69 -2.31
N LEU A 201 7.00 16.97 -3.35
CA LEU A 201 6.13 16.46 -4.41
C LEU A 201 5.12 15.41 -3.92
N HIS A 202 5.49 14.63 -2.89
CA HIS A 202 4.61 13.63 -2.27
C HIS A 202 3.85 14.17 -1.05
N HIS A 203 3.85 15.48 -0.82
CA HIS A 203 3.15 16.10 0.30
C HIS A 203 3.56 15.55 1.68
N ASN A 204 4.82 15.15 1.81
CA ASN A 204 5.42 14.60 3.04
C ASN A 204 4.78 13.29 3.52
N ILE A 205 4.02 12.57 2.68
CA ILE A 205 3.36 11.33 3.11
C ILE A 205 4.35 10.29 3.66
N GLN A 206 5.54 10.19 3.07
CA GLN A 206 6.55 9.21 3.47
C GLN A 206 7.27 9.57 4.79
N ASP A 207 7.36 10.84 5.17
CA ASP A 207 7.95 11.32 6.44
C ASP A 207 6.88 11.73 7.48
N THR A 208 5.61 11.44 7.21
CA THR A 208 4.49 11.61 8.15
C THR A 208 3.54 10.42 8.14
N HIS A 209 4.03 9.24 7.76
CA HIS A 209 3.20 8.05 7.56
C HIS A 209 2.72 7.46 8.89
N VAL A 210 3.51 7.57 9.96
CA VAL A 210 3.06 7.22 11.32
C VAL A 210 1.84 8.05 11.72
N ALA A 211 1.90 9.38 11.54
CA ALA A 211 0.78 10.27 11.82
C ALA A 211 -0.42 9.96 10.91
N HIS A 212 -0.17 9.62 9.65
CA HIS A 212 -1.18 9.19 8.70
C HIS A 212 -1.92 7.92 9.14
N HIS A 213 -1.25 6.95 9.77
CA HIS A 213 -1.90 5.75 10.29
C HIS A 213 -2.74 6.03 11.54
N LEU A 214 -2.19 6.82 12.48
CA LEU A 214 -2.91 7.20 13.69
C LEU A 214 -4.14 8.07 13.39
N PHE A 215 -4.04 8.95 12.39
CA PHE A 215 -5.05 9.94 12.04
C PHE A 215 -5.32 9.97 10.54
N SER A 216 -5.75 8.84 9.97
CA SER A 216 -5.92 8.68 8.51
C SER A 216 -6.97 9.59 7.85
N THR A 217 -7.76 10.32 8.63
CA THR A 217 -8.70 11.34 8.15
C THR A 217 -8.12 12.76 8.19
N MET A 218 -6.93 12.94 8.75
CA MET A 218 -6.23 14.22 8.80
C MET A 218 -5.77 14.64 7.39
N PRO A 219 -6.03 15.89 6.97
CA PRO A 219 -5.46 16.41 5.74
C PRO A 219 -3.93 16.49 5.80
N HIS A 220 -3.26 16.18 4.69
CA HIS A 220 -1.79 16.09 4.63
C HIS A 220 -1.07 17.38 5.05
N TYR A 221 -1.69 18.55 4.89
CA TYR A 221 -1.08 19.84 5.24
C TYR A 221 -0.94 20.06 6.76
N HIS A 222 -1.59 19.26 7.60
CA HIS A 222 -1.35 19.21 9.05
C HIS A 222 -0.46 18.04 9.49
N ALA A 223 -0.14 17.11 8.59
CA ALA A 223 0.54 15.87 8.96
C ALA A 223 1.94 16.12 9.56
N LYS A 224 2.68 17.10 9.03
CA LYS A 224 4.00 17.46 9.58
C LYS A 224 3.92 18.01 11.00
N GLU A 225 2.96 18.91 11.25
CA GLU A 225 2.72 19.49 12.57
C GLU A 225 2.38 18.39 13.58
N ALA A 226 1.48 17.47 13.18
CA ALA A 226 1.12 16.32 14.00
C ALA A 226 2.31 15.39 14.25
N THR A 227 3.14 15.09 13.25
CA THR A 227 4.34 14.26 13.41
C THR A 227 5.30 14.84 14.45
N GLU A 228 5.59 16.15 14.40
CA GLU A 228 6.48 16.78 15.38
C GLU A 228 5.91 16.74 16.80
N ALA A 229 4.59 16.86 16.95
CA ALA A 229 3.93 16.72 18.25
C ALA A 229 3.92 15.27 18.77
N LEU A 230 3.86 14.28 17.87
CA LEU A 230 3.83 12.86 18.21
C LEU A 230 5.19 12.30 18.61
N LYS A 231 6.28 12.72 17.97
CA LYS A 231 7.64 12.25 18.24
C LYS A 231 8.01 12.21 19.73
N PRO A 232 7.86 13.29 20.54
CA PRO A 232 8.21 13.25 21.95
C PRO A 232 7.28 12.36 22.80
N ILE A 233 6.05 12.11 22.34
CA ILE A 233 5.08 11.25 23.03
C ILE A 233 5.40 9.78 22.76
N LEU A 234 5.71 9.45 21.51
CA LEU A 234 6.02 8.09 21.07
C LEU A 234 7.41 7.64 21.52
N GLY A 235 8.39 8.56 21.61
CA GLY A 235 9.75 8.24 22.05
C GLY A 235 10.33 7.06 21.26
N ASP A 236 10.74 6.02 21.97
CA ASP A 236 11.34 4.81 21.40
C ASP A 236 10.40 3.99 20.49
N TYR A 237 9.09 4.26 20.53
CA TYR A 237 8.11 3.64 19.64
C TYR A 237 8.00 4.33 18.28
N TYR A 238 8.54 5.54 18.11
CA TYR A 238 8.60 6.20 16.81
C TYR A 238 9.74 5.63 15.96
N ARG A 239 9.41 5.11 14.78
CA ARG A 239 10.39 4.56 13.84
C ARG A 239 10.65 5.54 12.70
N TYR A 240 11.93 5.84 12.51
CA TYR A 240 12.42 6.66 11.40
C TYR A 240 13.62 5.99 10.75
N ASP A 241 13.65 5.95 9.43
CA ASP A 241 14.76 5.43 8.63
C ASP A 241 15.28 6.49 7.65
N ASP A 242 16.55 6.85 7.81
CA ASP A 242 17.24 7.90 7.06
C ASP A 242 18.07 7.38 5.88
N ARG A 243 18.03 6.06 5.63
CA ARG A 243 18.77 5.46 4.51
C ARG A 243 18.29 6.06 3.18
N PRO A 244 19.21 6.35 2.23
CA PRO A 244 18.83 6.81 0.90
C PRO A 244 17.83 5.85 0.23
N LEU A 245 16.82 6.40 -0.46
CA LEU A 245 15.71 5.66 -1.07
C LEU A 245 16.11 4.34 -1.73
N LEU A 246 17.06 4.38 -2.68
CA LEU A 246 17.48 3.18 -3.42
C LEU A 246 18.19 2.15 -2.53
N LYS A 247 18.93 2.61 -1.51
CA LYS A 247 19.58 1.73 -0.53
C LYS A 247 18.53 1.05 0.34
N ALA A 248 17.54 1.81 0.79
CA ALA A 248 16.44 1.31 1.61
C ALA A 248 15.59 0.28 0.83
N MET A 249 15.19 0.59 -0.40
CA MET A 249 14.50 -0.35 -1.31
C MET A 249 15.28 -1.64 -1.48
N TRP A 250 16.58 -1.56 -1.76
CA TRP A 250 17.41 -2.72 -2.01
C TRP A 250 17.63 -3.58 -0.77
N GLN A 251 17.84 -2.95 0.38
CA GLN A 251 18.09 -3.63 1.64
C GLN A 251 16.81 -4.23 2.20
N ASP A 252 15.71 -3.49 2.29
CA ASP A 252 14.50 -3.99 2.94
C ASP A 252 13.87 -5.13 2.16
N PHE A 253 13.94 -5.09 0.83
CA PHE A 253 13.53 -6.21 -0.02
C PHE A 253 14.37 -7.48 0.21
N SER A 254 15.61 -7.34 0.71
CA SER A 254 16.49 -8.46 1.08
C SER A 254 16.27 -8.92 2.51
N LEU A 255 16.07 -7.98 3.44
CA LEU A 255 16.02 -8.23 4.88
C LEU A 255 14.64 -8.71 5.34
N CYS A 256 13.59 -8.32 4.63
CA CYS A 256 12.19 -8.53 5.01
C CYS A 256 11.57 -9.67 4.20
N ARG A 257 12.08 -10.90 4.38
CA ARG A 257 11.70 -12.04 3.55
C ARG A 257 10.47 -12.78 4.08
N TYR A 258 10.46 -13.05 5.37
CA TYR A 258 9.35 -13.72 6.05
C TYR A 258 9.27 -13.23 7.49
N ALA A 259 8.09 -13.39 8.09
CA ALA A 259 7.85 -13.14 9.51
C ALA A 259 8.12 -14.39 10.33
N ALA A 260 8.84 -14.24 11.44
CA ALA A 260 9.07 -15.29 12.43
C ALA A 260 8.77 -14.78 13.84
N PRO A 261 8.29 -15.65 14.74
CA PRO A 261 7.98 -15.24 16.10
C PRO A 261 9.26 -14.76 16.81
N ASP A 262 9.11 -13.76 17.66
CA ASP A 262 10.21 -13.15 18.42
C ASP A 262 10.93 -14.17 19.32
N THR A 263 10.13 -14.94 20.05
CA THR A 263 10.54 -16.08 20.85
C THR A 263 9.58 -17.26 20.61
N PRO A 264 9.96 -18.52 20.91
CA PRO A 264 9.05 -19.65 20.76
C PRO A 264 7.74 -19.43 21.52
N GLY A 265 6.61 -19.45 20.80
CA GLY A 265 5.27 -19.20 21.36
C GLY A 265 4.83 -17.73 21.39
N SER A 266 5.69 -16.79 20.97
CA SER A 266 5.33 -15.37 20.88
C SER A 266 4.26 -15.11 19.80
N GLY A 267 3.29 -14.25 20.12
CA GLY A 267 2.36 -13.69 19.14
C GLY A 267 2.91 -12.46 18.40
N ILE A 268 4.12 -12.01 18.73
CA ILE A 268 4.83 -10.92 18.05
C ILE A 268 5.83 -11.52 17.07
N TYR A 269 5.80 -11.04 15.85
CA TYR A 269 6.60 -11.53 14.74
C TYR A 269 7.45 -10.39 14.17
N TRP A 270 8.63 -10.75 13.70
CA TRP A 270 9.56 -9.82 13.09
C TRP A 270 10.03 -10.37 11.76
N PHE A 271 10.37 -9.47 10.86
CA PHE A 271 11.05 -9.83 9.63
C PHE A 271 12.40 -10.51 9.91
N ARG A 272 12.68 -11.55 9.12
CA ARG A 272 13.95 -12.29 9.12
C ARG A 272 14.45 -12.48 7.68
N LYS A 273 15.76 -12.70 7.58
CA LYS A 273 16.45 -13.06 6.32
C LYS A 273 16.28 -14.55 6.02
#